data_AF-A0A7C6C8K5-F1
#
_entry.id   AF-A0A7C6C8K5-F1
#
_cell.length_a   1.000
_cell.length_b   1.000
_cell.length_c   1.000
_cell.angle_alpha   90.00
_cell.angle_beta   90.00
_cell.angle_gamma   90.00
#
_symmetry.space_group_name_H-M   'P 1'
#
loop_
_entity.id
_entity.type
_entity.pdbx_description
1 polymer ?
#
loop_
_entity_poly.entity_id
_entity_poly.type
_entity_poly.pdbx_seq_one_letter_code
_entity_poly.pdbx_strand_id
1 'polypeptide(L)'
;MSQSLIFLIGLAIGFIGGFVVKSNLGADSKTVSYPTDMDTFEAVLEQYLNELESKQQEILHEFNQSKASQPSPNQALGRAYHDKAEQVIHLLSQGYNYTEVAQKLGLGTGEVELIYQLKNNEITH
;
A
#
# COMPACT_ATOMS: atom_id res chain seq x y z
N MET A 1 -1.46 -15.23 -26.55
CA MET A 1 -2.72 -14.79 -25.92
C MET A 1 -3.86 -15.55 -26.56
N SER A 2 -4.65 -16.26 -25.76
CA SER A 2 -5.69 -17.20 -26.21
C SER A 2 -6.88 -16.46 -26.85
N GLN A 3 -7.25 -16.83 -28.08
CA GLN A 3 -8.36 -16.24 -28.85
C GLN A 3 -9.71 -16.30 -28.10
N SER A 4 -9.87 -17.26 -27.17
CA SER A 4 -11.03 -17.38 -26.30
C SER A 4 -11.22 -16.18 -25.36
N LEU A 5 -10.15 -15.51 -24.96
CA LEU A 5 -10.21 -14.34 -24.07
C LEU A 5 -10.85 -13.12 -24.77
N ILE A 6 -10.48 -12.89 -26.03
CA ILE A 6 -11.01 -11.79 -26.84
C ILE A 6 -12.52 -11.96 -27.09
N PHE A 7 -12.95 -13.21 -27.32
CA PHE A 7 -14.36 -13.55 -27.49
C PHE A 7 -15.19 -13.27 -26.23
N LEU A 8 -14.66 -13.63 -25.05
CA LEU A 8 -15.33 -13.40 -23.76
C LEU A 8 -15.49 -11.91 -23.43
N ILE A 9 -14.46 -11.11 -23.72
CA ILE A 9 -14.49 -9.65 -23.53
C ILE A 9 -15.53 -9.00 -24.45
N GLY A 10 -15.55 -9.39 -25.73
CA GLY A 10 -16.54 -8.88 -26.69
C GLY A 10 -17.98 -9.20 -26.28
N LEU A 11 -18.23 -10.41 -25.77
CA LEU A 11 -19.55 -10.84 -25.31
C LEU A 11 -20.03 -10.04 -24.09
N ALA A 12 -19.15 -9.79 -23.12
CA ALA A 12 -19.47 -8.99 -21.93
C ALA A 12 -19.84 -7.54 -22.30
N ILE A 13 -19.08 -6.91 -23.20
CA ILE A 13 -19.34 -5.54 -23.66
C ILE A 13 -20.66 -5.45 -24.44
N GLY A 14 -20.93 -6.42 -25.31
CA GLY A 14 -22.18 -6.48 -26.08
C GLY A 14 -23.42 -6.62 -25.18
N PHE A 15 -23.33 -7.41 -24.10
CA PHE A 15 -24.43 -7.60 -23.16
C PHE A 15 -24.77 -6.33 -22.38
N ILE A 16 -23.74 -5.61 -21.91
CA ILE A 16 -23.91 -4.35 -21.18
C ILE A 16 -24.47 -3.27 -22.10
N GLY A 17 -23.92 -3.12 -23.30
CA GLY A 17 -24.38 -2.13 -24.28
C GLY A 17 -25.82 -2.37 -24.74
N GLY A 18 -26.19 -3.62 -25.02
CA GLY A 18 -27.54 -3.98 -25.46
C GLY A 18 -28.61 -3.80 -24.38
N PHE A 19 -28.26 -4.02 -23.10
CA PHE A 19 -29.20 -3.92 -21.98
C PHE A 19 -29.62 -2.47 -21.66
N VAL A 20 -28.70 -1.51 -21.82
CA VAL A 20 -28.96 -0.09 -21.56
C VAL A 20 -29.91 0.52 -22.59
N VAL A 21 -29.74 0.18 -23.89
CA VAL A 21 -30.58 0.76 -24.96
C VAL A 21 -32.03 0.25 -24.88
N LYS A 22 -32.24 -1.02 -24.50
CA LYS A 22 -33.59 -1.59 -24.37
C LYS A 22 -34.37 -1.05 -23.16
N SER A 23 -33.67 -0.63 -22.10
CA SER A 23 -34.30 -0.18 -20.86
C SER A 23 -34.84 1.26 -20.92
N ASN A 24 -34.49 2.04 -21.95
CA ASN A 24 -34.81 3.47 -22.01
C ASN A 24 -35.96 3.84 -22.98
N LEU A 25 -36.73 2.85 -23.46
CA LEU A 25 -37.82 3.08 -24.43
C LEU A 25 -39.24 3.13 -23.82
N GLY A 26 -39.38 3.28 -22.49
CA GLY A 26 -40.69 3.13 -21.84
C GLY A 26 -40.90 3.91 -20.54
N ALA A 27 -40.56 5.21 -20.49
CA ALA A 27 -40.93 6.03 -19.32
C ALA A 27 -41.39 7.44 -19.73
N ASP A 28 -42.66 7.69 -19.43
CA ASP A 28 -43.41 8.93 -19.56
C ASP A 28 -42.70 10.17 -18.97
N SER A 29 -42.80 11.29 -19.67
CA SER A 29 -42.37 12.61 -19.23
C SER A 29 -43.40 13.26 -18.31
N LYS A 30 -43.25 13.08 -16.98
CA LYS A 30 -43.86 13.97 -15.98
C LYS A 30 -42.87 15.07 -15.58
N THR A 31 -43.21 16.30 -15.96
CA THR A 31 -42.61 17.53 -15.45
C THR A 31 -42.87 17.66 -13.94
N VAL A 32 -41.83 17.52 -13.14
CA VAL A 32 -41.85 17.83 -11.70
C VAL A 32 -41.24 19.22 -11.52
N SER A 33 -42.07 20.15 -11.08
CA SER A 33 -41.71 21.50 -10.68
C SER A 33 -40.97 21.45 -9.34
N TYR A 34 -39.73 21.95 -9.27
CA TYR A 34 -38.98 22.06 -8.01
C TYR A 34 -39.16 23.48 -7.46
N PRO A 35 -39.86 23.69 -6.33
CA PRO A 35 -39.75 24.92 -5.59
C PRO A 35 -38.44 24.95 -4.80
N THR A 36 -37.84 26.13 -4.86
CA THR A 36 -36.66 26.65 -4.21
C THR A 36 -36.64 26.40 -2.70
N ASP A 37 -35.72 25.57 -2.24
CA ASP A 37 -35.33 25.42 -0.82
C ASP A 37 -33.80 25.25 -0.75
N MET A 38 -33.10 26.16 -1.44
CA MET A 38 -31.63 26.16 -1.57
C MET A 38 -30.95 26.45 -0.22
N ASP A 39 -31.55 27.28 0.62
CA ASP A 39 -31.00 27.64 1.94
C ASP A 39 -30.97 26.42 2.89
N THR A 40 -32.02 25.59 2.86
CA THR A 40 -32.05 24.32 3.60
C THR A 40 -31.07 23.30 3.05
N PHE A 41 -30.85 23.28 1.74
CA PHE A 41 -29.84 22.41 1.13
C PHE A 41 -28.43 22.83 1.53
N GLU A 42 -28.14 24.13 1.51
CA GLU A 42 -26.85 24.70 1.91
C GLU A 42 -26.56 24.43 3.39
N ALA A 43 -27.53 24.63 4.28
CA ALA A 43 -27.38 24.33 5.71
C ALA A 43 -27.09 22.84 5.99
N VAL A 44 -27.76 21.93 5.25
CA VAL A 44 -27.52 20.49 5.37
C VAL A 44 -26.12 20.14 4.82
N LEU A 45 -25.73 20.76 3.70
CA LEU A 45 -24.41 20.54 3.09
C LEU A 45 -23.29 21.03 4.00
N GLU A 46 -23.43 22.20 4.62
CA GLU A 46 -22.48 22.75 5.58
C GLU A 46 -22.35 21.84 6.81
N GLN A 47 -23.47 21.30 7.31
CA GLN A 47 -23.45 20.32 8.39
C GLN A 47 -22.69 19.04 8.01
N TYR A 48 -22.91 18.50 6.80
CA TYR A 48 -22.16 17.33 6.31
C TYR A 48 -20.67 17.62 6.12
N LEU A 49 -20.31 18.80 5.62
CA LEU A 49 -18.91 19.21 5.46
C LEU A 49 -18.21 19.31 6.81
N ASN A 50 -18.85 19.94 7.80
CA ASN A 50 -18.30 20.04 9.16
C ASN A 50 -18.15 18.67 9.83
N GLU A 51 -19.12 17.78 9.66
CA GLU A 51 -19.00 16.41 10.21
C GLU A 51 -17.88 15.63 9.52
N LEU A 52 -17.70 15.81 8.21
CA LEU A 52 -16.63 15.16 7.45
C LEU A 52 -15.25 15.67 7.86
N GLU A 53 -15.10 16.98 8.05
CA GLU A 53 -13.85 17.58 8.53
C GLU A 53 -13.52 17.11 9.95
N SER A 54 -14.51 17.07 10.86
CA SER A 54 -14.33 16.56 12.22
C SER A 54 -13.86 15.10 12.22
N LYS A 55 -14.47 14.23 11.40
CA LYS A 55 -14.06 12.83 11.29
C LYS A 55 -12.69 12.68 10.66
N GLN A 56 -12.33 13.54 9.70
CA GLN A 56 -11.00 13.54 9.10
C GLN A 56 -9.92 13.93 10.11
N GLN A 57 -10.17 14.93 10.94
CA GLN A 57 -9.27 15.33 12.03
C GLN A 57 -9.12 14.23 13.08
N GLU A 58 -10.21 13.56 13.44
CA GLU A 58 -10.21 12.41 14.37
C GLU A 58 -9.34 11.25 13.83
N ILE A 59 -9.53 10.86 12.56
CA ILE A 59 -8.74 9.81 11.91
C ILE A 59 -7.24 10.20 11.86
N LEU A 60 -6.92 11.45 11.54
CA LEU A 60 -5.54 11.93 11.53
C LEU A 60 -4.92 11.94 12.93
N HIS A 61 -5.71 12.30 13.95
CA HIS A 61 -5.26 12.28 15.34
C HIS A 61 -4.98 10.86 15.81
N GLU A 62 -5.89 9.91 15.56
CA GLU A 62 -5.71 8.49 15.88
C GLU A 62 -4.52 7.87 15.14
N PHE A 63 -4.31 8.23 13.86
CA PHE A 63 -3.18 7.76 13.07
C PHE A 63 -1.83 8.26 13.62
N ASN A 64 -1.77 9.53 14.01
CA ASN A 64 -0.56 10.12 14.60
C ASN A 64 -0.27 9.56 15.99
N GLN A 65 -1.29 9.35 16.82
CA GLN A 65 -1.14 8.73 18.14
C GLN A 65 -0.71 7.26 18.05
N SER A 66 -1.22 6.52 17.05
CA SER A 66 -0.83 5.14 16.78
C SER A 66 0.62 5.04 16.29
N LYS A 67 1.09 5.99 15.46
CA LYS A 67 2.49 6.04 15.00
C LYS A 67 3.49 6.44 16.08
N ALA A 68 3.11 7.32 17.01
CA ALA A 68 3.99 7.73 18.11
C ALA A 68 4.20 6.62 19.16
N SER A 69 3.27 5.65 19.25
CA SER A 69 3.26 4.62 20.29
C SER A 69 3.82 3.27 19.83
N GLN A 70 4.09 3.09 18.53
CA GLN A 70 4.70 1.87 17.99
C GLN A 70 6.18 2.12 17.66
N PRO A 71 7.14 1.51 18.39
CA PRO A 71 8.48 1.34 17.83
C PRO A 71 8.31 0.55 16.53
N SER A 72 8.62 1.20 15.40
CA SER A 72 8.46 0.59 14.09
C SER A 72 9.14 -0.80 14.11
N PRO A 73 8.46 -1.91 13.79
CA PRO A 73 9.09 -3.24 13.81
C PRO A 73 10.35 -3.30 12.94
N ASN A 74 10.45 -2.42 11.93
CA ASN A 74 11.63 -2.21 11.12
C ASN A 74 12.82 -1.56 11.86
N GLN A 75 12.61 -0.80 12.93
CA GLN A 75 13.71 -0.23 13.73
C GLN A 75 14.35 -1.29 14.64
N ALA A 76 13.56 -2.18 15.24
CA ALA A 76 14.10 -3.26 16.07
C ALA A 76 14.84 -4.31 15.21
N LEU A 77 14.24 -4.70 14.08
CA LEU A 77 14.90 -5.57 13.10
C LEU A 77 16.14 -4.88 12.51
N GLY A 78 16.04 -3.62 12.09
CA GLY A 78 17.16 -2.87 11.53
C GLY A 78 18.37 -2.78 12.48
N ARG A 79 18.14 -2.56 13.78
CA ARG A 79 19.22 -2.57 14.78
C ARG A 79 19.86 -3.95 14.93
N ALA A 80 19.07 -5.01 15.08
CA ALA A 80 19.60 -6.36 15.20
C ALA A 80 20.38 -6.82 13.94
N TYR A 81 19.93 -6.41 12.75
CA TYR A 81 20.67 -6.64 11.50
C TYR A 81 21.96 -5.82 11.42
N HIS A 82 21.94 -4.57 11.88
CA HIS A 82 23.13 -3.72 11.90
C HIS A 82 24.21 -4.29 12.83
N ASP A 83 23.83 -4.69 14.05
CA ASP A 83 24.76 -5.27 15.03
C ASP A 83 25.40 -6.57 14.51
N LYS A 84 24.63 -7.39 13.79
CA LYS A 84 25.14 -8.61 13.14
C LYS A 84 26.05 -8.29 11.96
N ALA A 85 25.71 -7.28 11.16
CA ALA A 85 26.53 -6.85 10.04
C ALA A 85 27.90 -6.33 10.50
N GLU A 86 27.95 -5.56 11.58
CA GLU A 86 29.22 -5.10 12.16
C GLU A 86 30.09 -6.26 12.66
N GLN A 87 29.49 -7.25 13.31
CA GLN A 87 30.21 -8.45 13.77
C GLN A 87 30.80 -9.26 12.61
N VAL A 88 30.04 -9.43 11.52
CA VAL A 88 30.52 -10.08 10.30
C VAL A 88 31.76 -9.36 9.77
N ILE A 89 31.68 -8.04 9.61
CA ILE A 89 32.80 -7.24 9.08
C ILE A 89 34.01 -7.29 10.00
N HIS A 90 33.79 -7.17 11.31
CA HIS A 90 34.87 -7.22 12.28
C HIS A 90 35.64 -8.54 12.17
N LEU A 91 34.95 -9.68 12.11
CA LEU A 91 35.60 -10.98 11.96
C LEU A 91 36.31 -11.12 10.60
N LEU A 92 35.69 -10.68 9.50
CA LEU A 92 36.35 -10.69 8.19
C LEU A 92 37.62 -9.83 8.18
N SER A 93 37.60 -8.66 8.85
CA SER A 93 38.75 -7.78 8.98
C SER A 93 39.89 -8.36 9.83
N GLN A 94 39.58 -9.32 10.71
CA GLN A 94 40.57 -10.07 11.49
C GLN A 94 41.19 -11.23 10.70
N GLY A 95 40.80 -11.44 9.44
CA GLY A 95 41.33 -12.47 8.56
C GLY A 95 40.59 -13.80 8.63
N TYR A 96 39.44 -13.86 9.31
CA TYR A 96 38.58 -15.05 9.26
C TYR A 96 37.93 -15.19 7.88
N ASN A 97 37.78 -16.42 7.41
CA ASN A 97 37.09 -16.69 6.15
C ASN A 97 35.56 -16.76 6.35
N TYR A 98 34.80 -16.65 5.25
CA TYR A 98 33.33 -16.63 5.28
C TYR A 98 32.72 -17.83 6.02
N THR A 99 33.31 -19.03 5.91
CA THR A 99 32.84 -20.25 6.58
C THR A 99 33.03 -20.19 8.09
N GLU A 100 34.18 -19.66 8.54
CA GLU A 100 34.48 -19.49 9.97
C GLU A 100 33.58 -18.43 10.61
N VAL A 101 33.32 -17.33 9.91
CA VAL A 101 32.40 -16.27 10.35
C VAL A 101 30.97 -16.79 10.43
N ALA A 102 30.52 -17.51 9.41
CA ALA A 102 29.21 -18.17 9.36
C ALA A 102 29.01 -19.11 10.57
N GLN A 103 30.01 -19.95 10.86
CA GLN A 103 29.97 -20.87 11.98
C GLN A 103 29.95 -20.16 13.34
N LYS A 104 30.73 -19.09 13.50
CA LYS A 104 30.81 -18.31 14.76
C LYS A 104 29.53 -17.54 15.06
N LEU A 105 28.86 -17.02 14.04
CA LEU A 105 27.67 -16.17 14.18
C LEU A 105 26.35 -16.93 13.97
N GLY A 106 26.42 -18.23 13.65
CA GLY A 106 25.24 -19.04 13.33
C GLY A 106 24.50 -18.55 12.08
N LEU A 107 25.26 -18.07 11.09
CA LEU A 107 24.76 -17.56 9.81
C LEU A 107 25.08 -18.56 8.68
N GLY A 108 24.37 -18.47 7.57
CA GLY A 108 24.75 -19.13 6.33
C GLY A 108 25.93 -18.42 5.66
N THR A 109 26.82 -19.15 4.97
CA THR A 109 27.95 -18.54 4.25
C THR A 109 27.51 -17.50 3.22
N GLY A 110 26.40 -17.75 2.51
CA GLY A 110 25.80 -16.78 1.59
C GLY A 110 25.22 -15.54 2.28
N GLU A 111 24.76 -15.65 3.54
CA GLU A 111 24.31 -14.49 4.31
C GLU A 111 25.49 -13.58 4.69
N VAL A 112 26.63 -14.18 5.06
CA VAL A 112 27.85 -13.45 5.38
C VAL A 112 28.38 -12.72 4.13
N GLU A 113 28.38 -13.41 2.99
CA GLU A 113 28.77 -12.81 1.70
C GLU A 113 27.84 -11.67 1.29
N LEU A 114 26.52 -11.87 1.40
CA LEU A 114 25.54 -10.82 1.11
C LEU A 114 25.73 -9.60 2.03
N ILE A 115 25.91 -9.80 3.34
CA ILE A 115 26.16 -8.73 4.30
C ILE A 115 27.42 -7.94 3.92
N TYR A 116 28.48 -8.62 3.50
CA TYR A 116 29.72 -7.99 3.05
C TYR A 116 29.51 -7.15 1.77
N GLN A 117 28.84 -7.72 0.77
CA GLN A 117 28.52 -7.03 -0.50
C GLN A 117 27.62 -5.80 -0.29
N LEU A 118 26.59 -5.93 0.55
CA LEU A 118 25.67 -4.84 0.90
C LEU A 118 26.39 -3.67 1.57
N LYS A 119 27.38 -3.95 2.43
CA LYS A 119 28.16 -2.90 3.09
C LYS A 119 29.15 -2.21 2.15
N ASN A 120 29.73 -2.96 1.21
CA ASN A 120 30.69 -2.41 0.24
C ASN A 120 30.02 -1.83 -1.02
N ASN A 121 28.68 -1.78 -1.06
CA ASN A 121 27.90 -1.35 -2.22
C ASN A 121 28.25 -2.11 -3.52
N GLU A 122 28.68 -3.36 -3.41
CA GLU A 122 29.05 -4.21 -4.56
C GLU A 122 27.82 -4.95 -5.16
N ILE A 123 26.61 -4.42 -4.97
CA ILE A 123 25.45 -4.90 -5.74
C ILE A 123 25.60 -4.34 -7.15
N THR A 124 26.32 -5.07 -7.99
CA THR A 124 26.41 -4.78 -9.42
C THR A 124 25.07 -5.19 -10.02
N HIS A 125 24.28 -4.20 -10.44
CA HIS A 125 22.97 -4.37 -11.06
C HIS A 125 23.02 -5.16 -12.38
#